data_AF-A0A2V8SGU9-F1
#
_entry.id   AF-A0A2V8SGU9-F1
#
_cell.length_a   1.000
_cell.length_b   1.000
_cell.length_c   1.000
_cell.angle_alpha   90.00
_cell.angle_beta   90.00
_cell.angle_gamma   90.00
#
_symmetry.space_group_name_H-M   'P 1'
#
loop_
_entity.id
_entity.type
_entity.pdbx_description
1 polymer ?
#
loop_
_entity_poly.entity_id
_entity_poly.type
_entity_poly.pdbx_seq_one_letter_code
_entity_poly.pdbx_strand_id
1 'polypeptide(L)'
;MDRPPAGVPARGAPRRAHLPPGDARLRGGATARRPRRGAARRAPGRRPAGPRPRRRLSRGPVPRRHPPAGHGSAGPVSFLRAVALVARKDLLSELRSREQAVTLFFFALLVLVVFNFAFDFTVIEFVSLGPGILWVAFIFSGVLALSHSFQIEREKDRILGILMSPIDRSAFYLGKVLATSLFMAAVEAVIVPVSVLMFNYRFSGRIGAAILVFVLNTVGFAAVGTLFSAMTTRTRRGELLLPLLLFPAAVPIALAAVKTTSHVLAGRPFRLYASWVALTSAYDVIFLAAAVLLFDSVLEE
;
A
#
# COMPACT_ATOMS: atom_id res chain seq x y z
N MET A 1 42.12 24.45 -50.11
CA MET A 1 42.75 23.25 -50.67
C MET A 1 42.64 22.13 -49.66
N ASP A 2 41.98 21.01 -49.91
CA ASP A 2 41.12 20.64 -51.02
C ASP A 2 40.24 19.48 -50.57
N ARG A 3 39.07 19.39 -51.18
CA ARG A 3 38.02 18.39 -50.91
C ARG A 3 38.40 17.00 -51.48
N PRO A 4 37.66 15.93 -51.09
CA PRO A 4 37.92 14.52 -51.41
C PRO A 4 37.50 14.18 -52.84
N PRO A 5 37.62 12.91 -53.32
CA PRO A 5 36.39 12.09 -53.39
C PRO A 5 36.54 10.54 -53.48
N ALA A 6 35.37 9.89 -53.34
CA ALA A 6 34.87 8.72 -54.10
C ALA A 6 35.48 7.31 -53.86
N GLY A 7 34.72 6.21 -53.87
CA GLY A 7 33.31 6.03 -54.26
C GLY A 7 32.69 4.68 -53.85
N VAL A 8 31.43 4.80 -53.44
CA VAL A 8 30.19 4.02 -53.58
C VAL A 8 30.08 3.24 -54.93
N PRO A 9 29.06 2.39 -55.27
CA PRO A 9 28.16 1.38 -54.61
C PRO A 9 28.08 0.02 -55.37
N ALA A 10 27.31 -0.97 -54.87
CA ALA A 10 26.38 -1.79 -55.70
C ALA A 10 25.43 -2.63 -54.80
N ARG A 11 24.11 -2.39 -54.84
CA ARG A 11 23.05 -3.16 -55.58
C ARG A 11 22.76 -4.55 -54.97
N GLY A 12 21.53 -4.97 -54.69
CA GLY A 12 20.25 -4.55 -55.26
C GLY A 12 19.02 -4.84 -54.40
N ALA A 13 17.92 -4.27 -54.87
CA ALA A 13 16.58 -4.20 -54.29
C ALA A 13 15.67 -5.36 -54.82
N PRO A 14 14.33 -5.22 -54.97
CA PRO A 14 13.24 -5.28 -53.97
C PRO A 14 12.08 -6.25 -54.38
N ARG A 15 10.94 -6.20 -53.64
CA ARG A 15 9.55 -6.64 -54.02
C ARG A 15 9.25 -8.15 -53.93
N ARG A 16 8.05 -8.67 -53.62
CA ARG A 16 6.67 -8.17 -53.40
C ARG A 16 5.82 -9.32 -52.81
N ALA A 17 4.76 -8.93 -52.10
CA ALA A 17 3.41 -9.53 -51.92
C ALA A 17 3.13 -11.02 -52.23
N HIS A 18 2.46 -11.72 -51.31
CA HIS A 18 1.15 -12.37 -51.53
C HIS A 18 0.57 -13.03 -50.25
N LEU A 19 -0.62 -12.58 -49.82
CA LEU A 19 -1.65 -13.41 -49.14
C LEU A 19 -2.24 -14.41 -50.19
N PRO A 20 -2.98 -15.50 -49.87
CA PRO A 20 -3.94 -15.64 -48.76
C PRO A 20 -4.05 -17.13 -48.21
N PRO A 21 -5.20 -17.71 -47.79
CA PRO A 21 -5.34 -18.46 -46.53
C PRO A 21 -5.80 -19.93 -46.74
N GLY A 22 -6.14 -20.64 -45.67
CA GLY A 22 -7.22 -21.64 -45.72
C GLY A 22 -6.85 -23.09 -45.37
N ASP A 23 -7.60 -23.59 -44.39
CA ASP A 23 -8.28 -24.89 -44.37
C ASP A 23 -7.49 -26.18 -44.66
N ALA A 24 -7.38 -27.03 -43.64
CA ALA A 24 -7.65 -28.45 -43.81
C ALA A 24 -7.97 -29.12 -42.47
N ARG A 25 -9.27 -29.30 -42.22
CA ARG A 25 -9.77 -30.39 -41.36
C ARG A 25 -9.46 -31.74 -42.02
N LEU A 26 -9.51 -32.78 -41.19
CA LEU A 26 -9.79 -34.20 -41.49
C LEU A 26 -8.60 -35.11 -41.85
N ARG A 27 -8.26 -35.98 -40.90
CA ARG A 27 -8.20 -37.46 -41.02
C ARG A 27 -8.06 -37.98 -39.57
N GLY A 28 -8.92 -38.84 -39.03
CA GLY A 28 -9.60 -39.97 -39.65
C GLY A 28 -8.80 -41.24 -39.32
N GLY A 29 -9.17 -41.91 -38.23
CA GLY A 29 -8.57 -43.17 -37.79
C GLY A 29 -9.56 -43.96 -36.93
N ALA A 30 -10.39 -44.75 -37.59
CA ALA A 30 -11.39 -45.63 -37.03
C ALA A 30 -10.79 -46.95 -36.51
N THR A 31 -11.47 -47.60 -35.56
CA THR A 31 -11.63 -49.07 -35.33
C THR A 31 -12.12 -49.27 -33.88
N ALA A 32 -12.99 -50.19 -33.47
CA ALA A 32 -13.73 -51.24 -34.13
C ALA A 32 -14.88 -51.75 -33.20
N ARG A 33 -15.91 -52.32 -33.83
CA ARG A 33 -16.70 -53.51 -33.45
C ARG A 33 -17.56 -53.55 -32.15
N ARG A 34 -18.87 -53.44 -32.38
CA ARG A 34 -19.98 -54.22 -31.75
C ARG A 34 -20.06 -55.64 -32.39
N PRO A 35 -21.04 -56.54 -32.07
CA PRO A 35 -21.96 -56.71 -30.92
C PRO A 35 -22.07 -58.19 -30.42
N ARG A 36 -22.85 -58.47 -29.35
CA ARG A 36 -23.93 -59.49 -29.40
C ARG A 36 -24.91 -59.43 -28.22
N ARG A 37 -26.17 -59.71 -28.55
CA ARG A 37 -27.39 -59.76 -27.73
C ARG A 37 -27.52 -61.09 -26.98
N GLY A 38 -28.24 -61.06 -25.86
CA GLY A 38 -28.90 -62.22 -25.24
C GLY A 38 -30.07 -61.77 -24.36
N ALA A 39 -31.29 -62.09 -24.80
CA ALA A 39 -32.58 -61.98 -24.09
C ALA A 39 -32.66 -63.07 -22.98
N ALA A 40 -33.57 -63.19 -22.03
CA ALA A 40 -34.76 -62.51 -21.51
C ALA A 40 -35.11 -63.24 -20.18
N ARG A 41 -35.82 -62.59 -19.23
CA ARG A 41 -36.85 -63.22 -18.37
C ARG A 41 -37.62 -62.16 -17.55
N ARG A 42 -38.94 -62.08 -17.79
CA ARG A 42 -39.97 -61.49 -16.89
C ARG A 42 -40.26 -62.52 -15.78
N ALA A 43 -40.78 -62.25 -14.58
CA ALA A 43 -41.76 -61.28 -14.05
C ALA A 43 -41.63 -61.27 -12.49
N PRO A 44 -42.61 -60.82 -11.65
CA PRO A 44 -43.58 -59.72 -11.74
C PRO A 44 -43.59 -58.78 -10.50
N GLY A 45 -44.17 -57.58 -10.68
CA GLY A 45 -45.08 -56.96 -9.70
C GLY A 45 -44.52 -56.35 -8.40
N ARG A 46 -44.39 -55.02 -8.35
CA ARG A 46 -44.74 -54.20 -7.17
C ARG A 46 -45.12 -52.78 -7.64
N ARG A 47 -46.32 -52.35 -7.23
CA ARG A 47 -46.98 -51.08 -7.56
C ARG A 47 -46.13 -49.86 -7.14
N PRO A 48 -46.20 -48.72 -7.84
CA PRO A 48 -45.63 -47.47 -7.31
C PRO A 48 -46.48 -47.00 -6.11
N ALA A 49 -45.83 -46.85 -4.96
CA ALA A 49 -46.42 -46.25 -3.78
C ALA A 49 -46.71 -44.76 -4.05
N GLY A 50 -47.95 -44.33 -3.79
CA GLY A 50 -48.39 -42.95 -3.96
C GLY A 50 -47.63 -41.95 -3.07
N PRO A 51 -47.83 -40.63 -3.30
CA PRO A 51 -47.16 -39.60 -2.53
C PRO A 51 -47.61 -39.68 -1.07
N ARG A 52 -46.65 -39.86 -0.15
CA ARG A 52 -46.92 -39.75 1.29
C ARG A 52 -47.36 -38.32 1.61
N PRO A 53 -48.45 -38.10 2.36
CA PRO A 53 -48.80 -36.76 2.82
C PRO A 53 -47.72 -36.30 3.80
N ARG A 54 -46.94 -35.28 3.42
CA ARG A 54 -46.07 -34.57 4.36
C ARG A 54 -46.98 -33.90 5.39
N ARG A 55 -47.02 -34.54 6.57
CA ARG A 55 -47.55 -34.03 7.83
C ARG A 55 -47.20 -32.54 7.92
N ARG A 56 -48.21 -31.66 7.78
CA ARG A 56 -48.11 -30.25 8.15
C ARG A 56 -47.79 -30.24 9.64
N LEU A 57 -46.51 -30.11 9.97
CA LEU A 57 -46.12 -29.62 11.28
C LEU A 57 -46.71 -28.23 11.38
N SER A 58 -47.77 -28.11 12.16
CA SER A 58 -48.32 -26.85 12.62
C SER A 58 -47.17 -26.08 13.26
N ARG A 59 -46.52 -25.22 12.46
CA ARG A 59 -45.67 -24.16 12.99
C ARG A 59 -46.61 -23.28 13.81
N GLY A 60 -46.62 -23.48 15.12
CA GLY A 60 -47.11 -22.46 16.04
C GLY A 60 -46.44 -21.13 15.72
N PRO A 61 -47.03 -19.99 16.12
CA PRO A 61 -46.44 -18.69 15.87
C PRO A 61 -44.99 -18.71 16.35
N VAL A 62 -44.05 -18.54 15.43
CA VAL A 62 -42.65 -18.33 15.80
C VAL A 62 -42.68 -17.11 16.72
N PRO A 63 -42.20 -17.20 17.98
CA PRO A 63 -42.09 -16.03 18.82
C PRO A 63 -41.27 -15.01 18.04
N ARG A 64 -41.90 -13.91 17.62
CA ARG A 64 -41.17 -12.75 17.12
C ARG A 64 -40.32 -12.29 18.29
N ARG A 65 -39.07 -12.77 18.35
CA ARG A 65 -38.04 -12.12 19.14
C ARG A 65 -37.95 -10.72 18.55
N HIS A 66 -38.63 -9.78 19.20
CA HIS A 66 -38.29 -8.38 19.04
C HIS A 66 -36.79 -8.29 19.29
N PRO A 67 -35.98 -7.86 18.31
CA PRO A 67 -34.61 -7.47 18.63
C PRO A 67 -34.74 -6.47 19.78
N PRO A 68 -33.97 -6.61 20.88
CA PRO A 68 -34.00 -5.61 21.91
C PRO A 68 -33.75 -4.27 21.22
N ALA A 69 -34.71 -3.36 21.36
CA ALA A 69 -34.56 -1.97 20.97
C ALA A 69 -33.55 -1.32 21.91
N GLY A 70 -32.31 -1.82 21.87
CA GLY A 70 -31.14 -1.09 22.29
C GLY A 70 -30.89 -0.05 21.21
N HIS A 71 -31.69 1.02 21.23
CA HIS A 71 -31.14 2.33 20.92
C HIS A 71 -30.11 2.64 22.01
N GLY A 72 -28.98 1.92 21.97
CA GLY A 72 -27.74 2.52 22.38
C GLY A 72 -27.54 3.63 21.36
N SER A 73 -28.07 4.81 21.69
CA SER A 73 -27.60 6.06 21.11
C SER A 73 -26.10 6.08 21.39
N ALA A 74 -25.34 5.49 20.47
CA ALA A 74 -23.99 5.94 20.22
C ALA A 74 -24.18 7.40 19.85
N GLY A 75 -24.15 8.27 20.86
CA GLY A 75 -24.12 9.71 20.66
C GLY A 75 -23.04 9.99 19.61
N PRO A 76 -23.23 11.02 18.76
CA PRO A 76 -22.33 11.28 17.65
C PRO A 76 -20.90 11.13 18.13
N VAL A 77 -20.21 10.09 17.63
CA VAL A 77 -18.85 9.80 18.07
C VAL A 77 -18.06 11.06 17.79
N SER A 78 -17.56 11.71 18.85
CA SER A 78 -16.78 12.93 18.71
C SER A 78 -15.70 12.69 17.66
N PHE A 79 -15.48 13.65 16.75
CA PHE A 79 -14.53 13.53 15.64
C PHE A 79 -13.20 12.86 16.03
N LEU A 80 -12.60 13.28 17.15
CA LEU A 80 -11.35 12.72 17.68
C LEU A 80 -11.45 11.23 18.06
N ARG A 81 -12.60 10.79 18.61
CA ARG A 81 -12.85 9.37 18.88
C ARG A 81 -13.01 8.58 17.60
N ALA A 82 -13.68 9.13 16.58
CA ALA A 82 -13.79 8.48 15.28
C ALA A 82 -12.41 8.27 14.64
N VAL A 83 -11.57 9.32 14.63
CA VAL A 83 -10.17 9.26 14.19
C VAL A 83 -9.39 8.19 14.95
N ALA A 84 -9.46 8.20 16.29
CA ALA A 84 -8.73 7.24 17.12
C ALA A 84 -9.20 5.80 16.93
N LEU A 85 -10.50 5.57 16.71
CA LEU A 85 -11.07 4.24 16.44
C LEU A 85 -10.59 3.69 15.10
N VAL A 86 -10.59 4.52 14.06
CA VAL A 86 -10.05 4.16 12.74
C VAL A 86 -8.56 3.85 12.86
N ALA A 87 -7.79 4.75 13.48
CA ALA A 87 -6.36 4.58 13.66
C ALA A 87 -6.02 3.29 14.42
N ARG A 88 -6.72 3.02 15.53
CA ARG A 88 -6.51 1.81 16.34
C ARG A 88 -6.82 0.54 15.57
N LYS A 89 -7.93 0.52 14.83
CA LYS A 89 -8.33 -0.63 14.02
C LYS A 89 -7.26 -0.94 12.97
N ASP A 90 -6.82 0.07 12.22
CA ASP A 90 -5.87 -0.11 11.14
C ASP A 90 -4.49 -0.46 11.68
N LEU A 91 -4.00 0.22 12.72
CA LEU A 91 -2.74 -0.11 13.40
C LEU A 91 -2.74 -1.56 13.93
N LEU A 92 -3.83 -2.02 14.55
CA LEU A 92 -3.92 -3.41 15.01
C LEU A 92 -3.95 -4.40 13.84
N SER A 93 -4.57 -4.04 12.72
CA SER A 93 -4.57 -4.87 11.51
C SER A 93 -3.15 -5.00 10.95
N GLU A 94 -2.40 -3.90 10.94
CA GLU A 94 -1.07 -3.81 10.37
C GLU A 94 -0.02 -4.46 11.27
N LEU A 95 -0.08 -4.24 12.59
CA LEU A 95 0.78 -4.93 13.58
C LEU A 95 0.52 -6.44 13.65
N ARG A 96 -0.71 -6.89 13.35
CA ARG A 96 -1.03 -8.32 13.29
C ARG A 96 -0.42 -8.96 12.04
N SER A 97 -0.22 -8.19 10.97
CA SER A 97 0.51 -8.58 9.78
C SER A 97 2.02 -8.56 10.07
N ARG A 98 2.48 -9.53 10.87
CA ARG A 98 3.91 -9.68 11.21
C ARG A 98 4.79 -9.72 9.97
N GLU A 99 4.29 -10.31 8.89
CA GLU A 99 4.98 -10.39 7.60
C GLU A 99 5.32 -9.01 7.02
N GLN A 100 4.39 -8.04 7.09
CA GLN A 100 4.64 -6.69 6.58
C GLN A 100 5.68 -5.97 7.43
N ALA A 101 5.51 -5.97 8.76
CA ALA A 101 6.47 -5.33 9.66
C ALA A 101 7.88 -5.92 9.50
N VAL A 102 7.98 -7.24 9.36
CA VAL A 102 9.25 -7.95 9.11
C VAL A 102 9.83 -7.55 7.77
N THR A 103 9.04 -7.55 6.69
CA THR A 103 9.51 -7.17 5.34
C THR A 103 10.05 -5.75 5.32
N LEU A 104 9.32 -4.80 5.93
CA LEU A 104 9.70 -3.39 6.04
C LEU A 104 10.97 -3.17 6.84
N PHE A 105 11.10 -3.90 7.95
CA PHE A 105 12.29 -3.90 8.79
C PHE A 105 13.50 -4.46 8.03
N PHE A 106 13.38 -5.63 7.40
CA PHE A 106 14.47 -6.24 6.64
C PHE A 106 14.86 -5.40 5.42
N PHE A 107 13.90 -4.76 4.78
CA PHE A 107 14.19 -3.83 3.68
C PHE A 107 15.02 -2.63 4.17
N ALA A 108 14.59 -1.96 5.24
CA ALA A 108 15.34 -0.85 5.82
C ALA A 108 16.72 -1.29 6.32
N LEU A 109 16.81 -2.46 6.96
CA LEU A 109 18.07 -3.07 7.40
C LEU A 109 19.01 -3.34 6.21
N LEU A 110 18.50 -3.91 5.11
CA LEU A 110 19.27 -4.17 3.91
C LEU A 110 19.86 -2.87 3.35
N VAL A 111 19.06 -1.79 3.29
CA VAL A 111 19.54 -0.48 2.88
C VAL A 111 20.69 0.00 3.77
N LEU A 112 20.53 -0.09 5.10
CA LEU A 112 21.60 0.28 6.03
C LEU A 112 22.87 -0.55 5.84
N VAL A 113 22.73 -1.87 5.67
CA VAL A 113 23.86 -2.78 5.45
C VAL A 113 24.58 -2.44 4.15
N VAL A 114 23.84 -2.29 3.06
CA VAL A 114 24.43 -1.94 1.75
C VAL A 114 25.22 -0.64 1.86
N PHE A 115 24.65 0.40 2.49
CA PHE A 115 25.35 1.67 2.65
C PHE A 115 26.51 1.62 3.64
N ASN A 116 26.43 0.82 4.69
CA ASN A 116 27.52 0.60 5.63
C ASN A 116 28.76 -0.01 4.96
N PHE A 117 28.56 -0.92 3.99
CA PHE A 117 29.65 -1.48 3.21
C PHE A 117 30.06 -0.62 2.02
N ALA A 118 29.15 0.17 1.44
CA ALA A 118 29.43 1.02 0.29
C ALA A 118 30.26 2.27 0.65
N PHE A 119 30.11 2.78 1.87
CA PHE A 119 30.80 3.97 2.34
C PHE A 119 31.75 3.65 3.49
N ASP A 120 32.94 4.25 3.45
CA ASP A 120 33.87 4.19 4.56
C ASP A 120 33.60 5.33 5.56
N PHE A 121 32.85 5.02 6.62
CA PHE A 121 32.53 5.96 7.71
C PHE A 121 33.69 6.22 8.67
N THR A 122 34.88 5.65 8.42
CA THR A 122 36.11 6.06 9.12
C THR A 122 36.68 7.35 8.54
N VAL A 123 36.46 7.60 7.24
CA VAL A 123 36.90 8.80 6.52
C VAL A 123 35.79 9.84 6.43
N ILE A 124 34.54 9.39 6.25
CA ILE A 124 33.38 10.27 6.08
C ILE A 124 32.57 10.31 7.37
N GLU A 125 32.34 11.51 7.90
CA GLU A 125 31.48 11.68 9.08
C GLU A 125 30.04 11.22 8.79
N PHE A 126 29.51 10.36 9.66
CA PHE A 126 28.13 9.88 9.61
C PHE A 126 27.10 11.03 9.52
N VAL A 127 27.36 12.17 10.17
CA VAL A 127 26.46 13.34 10.16
C VAL A 127 26.24 13.92 8.75
N SER A 128 27.16 13.66 7.81
CA SER A 128 27.10 14.14 6.43
C SER A 128 26.25 13.25 5.51
N LEU A 129 26.32 11.92 5.66
CA LEU A 129 25.61 10.97 4.78
C LEU A 129 24.52 10.16 5.48
N GLY A 130 24.70 9.86 6.77
CA GLY A 130 23.82 9.04 7.60
C GLY A 130 22.36 9.49 7.59
N PRO A 131 22.04 10.78 7.77
CA PRO A 131 20.67 11.28 7.63
C PRO A 131 20.05 10.95 6.27
N GLY A 132 20.83 11.06 5.18
CA GLY A 132 20.38 10.68 3.85
C GLY A 132 20.05 9.19 3.75
N ILE A 133 20.94 8.35 4.26
CA ILE A 133 20.78 6.89 4.26
C ILE A 133 19.55 6.46 5.07
N LEU A 134 19.35 7.06 6.25
CA LEU A 134 18.17 6.82 7.09
C LEU A 134 16.87 7.17 6.37
N TRP A 135 16.78 8.38 5.81
CA TRP A 135 15.56 8.82 5.12
C TRP A 135 15.29 8.05 3.83
N VAL A 136 16.33 7.60 3.12
CA VAL A 136 16.15 6.67 1.99
C VAL A 136 15.54 5.36 2.49
N ALA A 137 16.08 4.76 3.55
CA ALA A 137 15.52 3.54 4.13
C ALA A 137 14.06 3.73 4.57
N PHE A 138 13.73 4.85 5.23
CA PHE A 138 12.38 5.15 5.71
C PHE A 138 11.39 5.43 4.59
N ILE A 139 11.78 6.21 3.58
CA ILE A 139 10.90 6.52 2.45
C ILE A 139 10.57 5.24 1.70
N PHE A 140 11.56 4.43 1.33
CA PHE A 140 11.29 3.19 0.60
C PHE A 140 10.47 2.19 1.43
N SER A 141 10.77 2.04 2.72
CA SER A 141 9.96 1.24 3.64
C SER A 141 8.51 1.79 3.68
N GLY A 142 8.34 3.09 3.83
CA GLY A 142 7.03 3.74 3.80
C GLY A 142 6.25 3.53 2.50
N VAL A 143 6.91 3.61 1.33
CA VAL A 143 6.28 3.31 0.03
C VAL A 143 5.78 1.86 0.00
N LEU A 144 6.57 0.90 0.49
CA LEU A 144 6.14 -0.49 0.58
C LEU A 144 4.96 -0.67 1.54
N ALA A 145 5.00 -0.02 2.71
CA ALA A 145 3.92 -0.08 3.70
C ALA A 145 2.60 0.44 3.12
N LEU A 146 2.65 1.60 2.47
CA LEU A 146 1.50 2.20 1.79
C LEU A 146 0.97 1.28 0.68
N SER A 147 1.84 0.78 -0.19
CA SER A 147 1.44 -0.12 -1.29
C SER A 147 0.70 -1.36 -0.75
N HIS A 148 1.21 -1.96 0.34
CA HIS A 148 0.62 -3.12 0.99
C HIS A 148 -0.69 -2.83 1.72
N SER A 149 -0.77 -1.73 2.48
CA SER A 149 -2.00 -1.31 3.18
C SER A 149 -3.18 -1.20 2.21
N PHE A 150 -2.91 -0.70 1.00
CA PHE A 150 -3.93 -0.47 0.00
C PHE A 150 -4.32 -1.71 -0.81
N GLN A 151 -3.39 -2.65 -1.06
CA GLN A 151 -3.74 -3.97 -1.59
C GLN A 151 -4.77 -4.67 -0.70
N ILE A 152 -4.55 -4.66 0.62
CA ILE A 152 -5.47 -5.27 1.60
C ILE A 152 -6.85 -4.60 1.58
N GLU A 153 -6.90 -3.29 1.36
CA GLU A 153 -8.17 -2.55 1.31
C GLU A 153 -8.98 -2.86 0.06
N ARG A 154 -8.31 -3.05 -1.09
CA ARG A 154 -8.94 -3.47 -2.34
C ARG A 154 -9.48 -4.90 -2.26
N GLU A 155 -8.70 -5.84 -1.74
CA GLU A 155 -9.09 -7.25 -1.64
C GLU A 155 -10.28 -7.47 -0.71
N LYS A 156 -10.51 -6.57 0.26
CA LYS A 156 -11.57 -6.71 1.26
C LYS A 156 -12.87 -5.98 0.89
N ASP A 157 -12.98 -5.37 -0.30
CA ASP A 157 -14.15 -4.56 -0.73
C ASP A 157 -14.64 -3.55 0.34
N ARG A 158 -13.73 -3.11 1.22
CA ARG A 158 -14.09 -2.31 2.42
C ARG A 158 -14.46 -0.87 2.07
N ILE A 159 -14.13 -0.43 0.87
CA ILE A 159 -14.47 0.90 0.34
C ILE A 159 -16.00 1.06 0.31
N LEU A 160 -16.75 0.01 -0.05
CA LEU A 160 -18.22 0.03 -0.10
C LEU A 160 -18.86 0.11 1.30
N GLY A 161 -18.22 -0.48 2.31
CA GLY A 161 -18.68 -0.42 3.71
C GLY A 161 -18.48 0.94 4.38
N ILE A 162 -17.50 1.73 3.92
CA ILE A 162 -17.24 3.09 4.43
C ILE A 162 -18.27 4.08 3.87
N LEU A 163 -18.66 3.92 2.60
CA LEU A 163 -19.74 4.69 1.96
C LEU A 163 -21.10 4.53 2.66
N MET A 164 -21.31 3.42 3.37
CA MET A 164 -22.52 3.16 4.16
C MET A 164 -22.38 3.50 5.66
N SER A 165 -21.20 3.93 6.11
CA SER A 165 -20.96 4.27 7.52
C SER A 165 -21.12 5.77 7.78
N PRO A 166 -21.78 6.19 8.87
CA PRO A 166 -21.97 7.60 9.22
C PRO A 166 -20.70 8.17 9.89
N ILE A 167 -19.55 8.07 9.23
CA ILE A 167 -18.28 8.63 9.72
C ILE A 167 -17.84 9.73 8.75
N ASP A 168 -17.45 10.89 9.29
CA ASP A 168 -16.88 11.98 8.51
C ASP A 168 -15.66 11.49 7.70
N ARG A 169 -15.68 11.76 6.40
CA ARG A 169 -14.64 11.37 5.43
C ARG A 169 -13.24 11.86 5.85
N SER A 170 -13.18 13.07 6.40
CA SER A 170 -11.98 13.67 6.98
C SER A 170 -11.45 12.91 8.21
N ALA A 171 -12.34 12.39 9.07
CA ALA A 171 -11.96 11.58 10.23
C ALA A 171 -11.34 10.24 9.81
N PHE A 172 -11.84 9.64 8.71
CA PHE A 172 -11.28 8.43 8.14
C PHE A 172 -9.85 8.67 7.62
N TYR A 173 -9.65 9.73 6.82
CA TYR A 173 -8.32 10.08 6.30
C TYR A 173 -7.32 10.34 7.43
N LEU A 174 -7.67 11.17 8.42
CA LEU A 174 -6.77 11.44 9.55
C LEU A 174 -6.47 10.18 10.37
N GLY A 175 -7.46 9.30 10.55
CA GLY A 175 -7.25 8.02 11.20
C GLY A 175 -6.26 7.14 10.44
N LYS A 176 -6.33 7.13 9.10
CA LYS A 176 -5.41 6.41 8.22
C LYS A 176 -3.99 6.96 8.31
N VAL A 177 -3.83 8.28 8.17
CA VAL A 177 -2.53 8.96 8.32
C VAL A 177 -1.91 8.65 9.67
N LEU A 178 -2.68 8.72 10.76
CA LEU A 178 -2.18 8.41 12.10
C LEU A 178 -1.76 6.95 12.24
N ALA A 179 -2.53 5.99 11.72
CA ALA A 179 -2.16 4.58 11.75
C ALA A 179 -0.86 4.33 10.99
N THR A 180 -0.75 4.83 9.76
CA THR A 180 0.45 4.66 8.92
C THR A 180 1.66 5.37 9.54
N SER A 181 1.49 6.60 10.06
CA SER A 181 2.56 7.33 10.72
C SER A 181 3.07 6.59 11.96
N LEU A 182 2.17 6.04 12.77
CA LEU A 182 2.54 5.32 13.99
C LEU A 182 3.20 3.98 13.68
N PHE A 183 2.75 3.30 12.62
CA PHE A 183 3.38 2.08 12.16
C PHE A 183 4.80 2.33 11.60
N MET A 184 4.97 3.37 10.78
CA MET A 184 6.29 3.80 10.31
C MET A 184 7.19 4.21 11.48
N ALA A 185 6.69 5.01 12.42
CA ALA A 185 7.43 5.42 13.60
C ALA A 185 7.87 4.21 14.47
N ALA A 186 7.07 3.15 14.54
CA ALA A 186 7.46 1.92 15.23
C ALA A 186 8.63 1.21 14.53
N VAL A 187 8.65 1.16 13.20
CA VAL A 187 9.77 0.61 12.42
C VAL A 187 11.01 1.50 12.59
N GLU A 188 10.87 2.81 12.47
CA GLU A 188 11.94 3.80 12.67
C GLU A 188 12.55 3.71 14.08
N ALA A 189 11.72 3.53 15.11
CA ALA A 189 12.18 3.38 16.49
C ALA A 189 13.10 2.17 16.68
N VAL A 190 13.00 1.14 15.83
CA VAL A 190 13.93 -0.01 15.83
C VAL A 190 15.13 0.26 14.92
N ILE A 191 14.91 0.83 13.73
CA ILE A 191 15.98 1.07 12.74
C ILE A 191 16.97 2.15 13.20
N VAL A 192 16.51 3.20 13.89
CA VAL A 192 17.39 4.27 14.39
C VAL A 192 18.47 3.71 15.34
N PRO A 193 18.15 2.95 16.41
CA PRO A 193 19.17 2.30 17.24
C PRO A 193 20.10 1.37 16.46
N VAL A 194 19.57 0.59 15.51
CA VAL A 194 20.38 -0.30 14.66
C VAL A 194 21.38 0.51 13.84
N SER A 195 20.97 1.66 13.29
CA SER A 195 21.88 2.55 12.56
C SER A 195 22.99 3.09 13.45
N VAL A 196 22.66 3.52 14.68
CA VAL A 196 23.65 4.01 15.64
C VAL A 196 24.71 2.96 15.92
N LEU A 197 24.30 1.70 16.07
CA LEU A 197 25.20 0.56 16.28
C LEU A 197 26.04 0.25 15.04
N MET A 198 25.43 0.18 13.85
CA MET A 198 26.13 -0.16 12.60
C MET A 198 27.15 0.90 12.19
N PHE A 199 26.83 2.18 12.35
CA PHE A 199 27.71 3.29 11.96
C PHE A 199 28.60 3.78 13.11
N ASN A 200 28.56 3.12 14.27
CA ASN A 200 29.32 3.48 15.48
C ASN A 200 29.21 4.98 15.83
N TYR A 201 28.02 5.55 15.64
CA TYR A 201 27.80 6.99 15.80
C TYR A 201 27.51 7.33 17.26
N ARG A 202 28.14 8.38 17.79
CA ARG A 202 27.83 8.90 19.13
C ARG A 202 26.88 10.08 19.03
N PHE A 203 25.70 9.95 19.63
CA PHE A 203 24.69 11.00 19.63
C PHE A 203 25.21 12.22 20.42
N SER A 204 25.44 13.34 19.72
CA SER A 204 25.82 14.63 20.34
C SER A 204 24.64 15.61 20.45
N GLY A 205 23.55 15.34 19.73
CA GLY A 205 22.35 16.17 19.71
C GLY A 205 21.38 15.92 20.87
N ARG A 206 20.40 16.81 21.01
CA ARG A 206 19.28 16.65 21.94
C ARG A 206 18.35 15.56 21.42
N ILE A 207 18.29 14.42 22.10
CA ILE A 207 17.45 13.26 21.73
C ILE A 207 15.98 13.69 21.50
N GLY A 208 15.44 14.56 22.37
CA GLY A 208 14.07 15.07 22.20
C GLY A 208 13.83 15.85 20.90
N ALA A 209 14.82 16.61 20.44
CA ALA A 209 14.73 17.31 19.15
C ALA A 209 14.80 16.33 17.98
N ALA A 210 15.60 15.27 18.08
CA ALA A 210 15.67 14.21 17.08
C ALA A 210 14.32 13.50 16.95
N ILE A 211 13.73 13.08 18.07
CA ILE A 211 12.41 12.43 18.10
C ILE A 211 11.36 13.33 17.46
N LEU A 212 11.33 14.63 17.80
CA LEU A 212 10.36 15.55 17.23
C LEU A 212 10.51 15.70 15.71
N VAL A 213 11.76 15.79 15.22
CA VAL A 213 12.04 15.88 13.78
C VAL A 213 11.67 14.59 13.05
N PHE A 214 11.95 13.42 13.62
CA PHE A 214 11.50 12.15 13.02
C PHE A 214 9.98 12.12 12.93
N VAL A 215 9.27 12.33 14.05
CA VAL A 215 7.80 12.30 14.07
C VAL A 215 7.19 13.29 13.07
N LEU A 216 7.70 14.53 13.01
CA LEU A 216 7.19 15.55 12.09
C LEU A 216 7.32 15.11 10.62
N ASN A 217 8.52 14.70 10.20
CA ASN A 217 8.76 14.32 8.82
C ASN A 217 8.04 13.00 8.44
N THR A 218 7.91 12.06 9.39
CA THR A 218 7.17 10.81 9.18
C THR A 218 5.68 11.06 9.01
N VAL A 219 5.10 11.99 9.81
CA VAL A 219 3.70 12.41 9.64
C VAL A 219 3.48 13.05 8.28
N GLY A 220 4.37 13.94 7.85
CA GLY A 220 4.27 14.55 6.53
C GLY A 220 4.34 13.54 5.40
N PHE A 221 5.29 12.61 5.46
CA PHE A 221 5.43 11.56 4.46
C PHE A 221 4.19 10.66 4.42
N ALA A 222 3.68 10.27 5.59
CA ALA A 222 2.48 9.46 5.70
C ALA A 222 1.22 10.20 5.20
N ALA A 223 1.10 11.51 5.45
CA ALA A 223 -0.02 12.32 4.95
C ALA A 223 -0.07 12.31 3.42
N VAL A 224 1.06 12.59 2.78
CA VAL A 224 1.18 12.61 1.31
C VAL A 224 0.99 11.24 0.71
N GLY A 225 1.67 10.24 1.28
CA GLY A 225 1.54 8.84 0.85
C GLY A 225 0.11 8.34 0.94
N THR A 226 -0.60 8.64 2.03
CA THR A 226 -2.00 8.26 2.21
C THR A 226 -2.90 8.94 1.19
N LEU A 227 -2.68 10.23 0.91
CA LEU A 227 -3.48 10.98 -0.07
C LEU A 227 -3.35 10.39 -1.47
N PHE A 228 -2.12 10.24 -1.96
CA PHE A 228 -1.89 9.66 -3.28
C PHE A 228 -2.38 8.23 -3.36
N SER A 229 -2.21 7.45 -2.30
CA SER A 229 -2.66 6.08 -2.30
C SER A 229 -4.17 5.96 -2.28
N ALA A 230 -4.88 6.87 -1.60
CA ALA A 230 -6.34 6.96 -1.68
C ALA A 230 -6.80 7.22 -3.12
N MET A 231 -6.16 8.13 -3.84
CA MET A 231 -6.48 8.43 -5.24
C MET A 231 -6.23 7.25 -6.19
N THR A 232 -5.17 6.47 -5.97
CA THR A 232 -4.80 5.38 -6.88
C THR A 232 -5.58 4.09 -6.65
N THR A 233 -6.30 3.96 -5.52
CA THR A 233 -7.11 2.76 -5.19
C THR A 233 -8.14 2.39 -6.25
N ARG A 234 -8.65 3.38 -6.98
CA ARG A 234 -9.68 3.18 -8.01
C ARG A 234 -9.10 2.64 -9.32
N THR A 235 -7.80 2.79 -9.56
CA THR A 235 -7.16 2.41 -10.83
C THR A 235 -6.61 0.99 -10.78
N ARG A 236 -6.86 0.16 -11.80
CA ARG A 236 -6.38 -1.25 -11.86
C ARG A 236 -4.84 -1.42 -11.82
N ARG A 237 -4.09 -0.34 -12.08
CA ARG A 237 -2.61 -0.26 -11.95
C ARG A 237 -2.15 0.74 -10.89
N GLY A 238 -3.01 1.01 -9.89
CA GLY A 238 -2.75 2.01 -8.85
C GLY A 238 -1.45 1.77 -8.06
N GLU A 239 -1.04 0.51 -7.93
CA GLU A 239 0.18 0.11 -7.21
C GLU A 239 1.47 0.59 -7.88
N LEU A 240 1.48 0.73 -9.21
CA LEU A 240 2.62 1.29 -9.94
C LEU A 240 2.54 2.82 -10.03
N LEU A 241 1.33 3.37 -10.01
CA LEU A 241 1.08 4.81 -10.03
C LEU A 241 1.45 5.47 -8.70
N LEU A 242 1.25 4.78 -7.58
CA LEU A 242 1.54 5.31 -6.26
C LEU A 242 3.03 5.71 -6.11
N PRO A 243 4.02 4.83 -6.31
CA PRO A 243 5.43 5.24 -6.24
C PRO A 243 5.78 6.31 -7.27
N LEU A 244 5.23 6.22 -8.48
CA LEU A 244 5.52 7.18 -9.56
C LEU A 244 5.09 8.61 -9.22
N LEU A 245 3.96 8.78 -8.52
CA LEU A 245 3.46 10.06 -8.05
C LEU A 245 4.08 10.48 -6.72
N LEU A 246 4.29 9.51 -5.83
CA LEU A 246 4.80 9.73 -4.48
C LEU A 246 6.26 10.16 -4.50
N PHE A 247 7.12 9.61 -5.35
CA PHE A 247 8.54 10.00 -5.37
C PHE A 247 8.76 11.49 -5.70
N PRO A 248 8.19 12.05 -6.79
CA PRO A 248 8.27 13.48 -7.07
C PRO A 248 7.69 14.34 -5.94
N ALA A 249 6.54 13.94 -5.40
CA ALA A 249 5.91 14.65 -4.29
C ALA A 249 6.75 14.55 -3.01
N ALA A 250 7.45 13.43 -2.79
CA ALA A 250 8.27 13.20 -1.60
C ALA A 250 9.60 13.95 -1.63
N VAL A 251 10.06 14.48 -2.78
CA VAL A 251 11.36 15.18 -2.86
C VAL A 251 11.47 16.35 -1.88
N PRO A 252 10.52 17.31 -1.80
CA PRO A 252 10.62 18.45 -0.90
C PRO A 252 10.69 18.02 0.57
N ILE A 253 9.85 17.07 0.97
CA ILE A 253 9.83 16.56 2.34
C ILE A 253 11.07 15.72 2.65
N ALA A 254 11.56 14.90 1.70
CA ALA A 254 12.79 14.15 1.86
C ALA A 254 14.00 15.08 2.06
N LEU A 255 14.08 16.16 1.29
CA LEU A 255 15.14 17.17 1.46
C LEU A 255 15.06 17.84 2.82
N ALA A 256 13.87 18.27 3.24
CA ALA A 256 13.65 18.88 4.55
C ALA A 256 14.01 17.90 5.69
N ALA A 257 13.61 16.64 5.56
CA ALA A 257 13.85 15.59 6.53
C ALA A 257 15.35 15.29 6.68
N VAL A 258 16.08 15.13 5.57
CA VAL A 258 17.53 14.92 5.58
C VAL A 258 18.26 16.12 6.19
N LYS A 259 17.89 17.35 5.81
CA LYS A 259 18.56 18.56 6.31
C LYS A 259 18.29 18.81 7.79
N THR A 260 17.03 18.72 8.23
CA THR A 260 16.67 18.86 9.66
C THR A 260 17.38 17.80 10.49
N THR A 261 17.36 16.54 10.05
CA THR A 261 18.01 15.42 10.74
C THR A 261 19.52 15.62 10.83
N SER A 262 20.19 16.00 9.73
CA SER A 262 21.64 16.32 9.74
C SER A 262 21.99 17.43 10.73
N HIS A 263 21.22 18.52 10.76
CA HIS A 263 21.48 19.61 11.71
C HIS A 263 21.24 19.20 13.17
N VAL A 264 20.22 18.36 13.44
CA VAL A 264 19.93 17.88 14.80
C VAL A 264 20.98 16.88 15.28
N LEU A 265 21.41 15.95 14.43
CA LEU A 265 22.51 15.02 14.76
C LEU A 265 23.83 15.78 14.95
N ALA A 266 24.07 16.85 14.17
CA ALA A 266 25.23 17.72 14.37
C ALA A 266 25.19 18.54 15.69
N GLY A 267 24.11 18.47 16.48
CA GLY A 267 23.95 19.26 17.70
C GLY A 267 23.82 20.77 17.45
N ARG A 268 23.45 21.19 16.23
CA ARG A 268 23.35 22.61 15.86
C ARG A 268 22.15 23.28 16.53
N PRO A 269 22.18 24.61 16.76
CA PRO A 269 21.06 25.34 17.33
C PRO A 269 19.84 25.38 16.40
N PHE A 270 18.64 25.40 16.98
CA PHE A 270 17.35 25.38 16.26
C PHE A 270 17.23 26.41 15.14
N ARG A 271 17.80 27.60 15.34
CA ARG A 271 17.77 28.70 14.35
C ARG A 271 18.33 28.31 12.99
N LEU A 272 19.30 27.39 12.92
CA LEU A 272 19.93 26.98 11.66
C LEU A 272 19.08 26.02 10.83
N TYR A 273 18.10 25.36 11.43
CA TYR A 273 17.21 24.42 10.73
C TYR A 273 15.72 24.75 10.88
N ALA A 274 15.39 25.90 11.47
CA ALA A 274 14.02 26.36 11.63
C ALA A 274 13.30 26.54 10.28
N SER A 275 14.00 26.98 9.24
CA SER A 275 13.44 27.10 7.89
C SER A 275 13.05 25.74 7.30
N TRP A 276 13.85 24.71 7.53
CA TRP A 276 13.54 23.35 7.08
C TRP A 276 12.38 22.73 7.88
N VAL A 277 12.32 22.98 9.19
CA VAL A 277 11.15 22.60 10.00
C VAL A 277 9.90 23.31 9.53
N ALA A 278 9.98 24.62 9.26
CA ALA A 278 8.87 25.39 8.72
C ALA A 278 8.42 24.87 7.34
N LEU A 279 9.37 24.46 6.49
CA LEU A 279 9.07 23.82 5.21
C LEU A 279 8.30 22.52 5.41
N THR A 280 8.76 21.61 6.28
CA THR A 280 8.05 20.37 6.59
C THR A 280 6.66 20.67 7.17
N SER A 281 6.55 21.53 8.18
CA SER A 281 5.27 21.87 8.79
C SER A 281 4.29 22.53 7.81
N ALA A 282 4.75 23.43 6.94
CA ALA A 282 3.92 24.03 5.91
C ALA A 282 3.43 22.98 4.91
N TYR A 283 4.33 22.07 4.51
CA TYR A 283 4.01 20.98 3.61
C TYR A 283 2.97 20.02 4.22
N ASP A 284 3.11 19.66 5.51
CA ASP A 284 2.15 18.86 6.26
C ASP A 284 0.77 19.52 6.30
N VAL A 285 0.73 20.82 6.63
CA VAL A 285 -0.52 21.58 6.68
C VAL A 285 -1.19 21.63 5.31
N ILE A 286 -0.42 21.88 4.24
CA ILE A 286 -0.94 21.94 2.87
C ILE A 286 -1.54 20.58 2.48
N PHE A 287 -0.83 19.48 2.72
CA PHE A 287 -1.30 18.15 2.32
C PHE A 287 -2.44 17.63 3.18
N LEU A 288 -2.43 17.89 4.49
CA LEU A 288 -3.56 17.56 5.36
C LEU A 288 -4.80 18.37 4.97
N ALA A 289 -4.65 19.66 4.69
CA ALA A 289 -5.76 20.51 4.22
C ALA A 289 -6.26 20.06 2.84
N ALA A 290 -5.36 19.84 1.89
CA ALA A 290 -5.70 19.33 0.57
C ALA A 290 -6.41 17.99 0.66
N ALA A 291 -5.97 17.10 1.53
CA ALA A 291 -6.60 15.81 1.73
C ALA A 291 -8.01 15.92 2.31
N VAL A 292 -8.22 16.79 3.30
CA VAL A 292 -9.56 17.06 3.86
C VAL A 292 -10.49 17.63 2.78
N LEU A 293 -10.01 18.53 1.92
CA LEU A 293 -10.80 19.13 0.85
C LEU A 293 -11.07 18.17 -0.32
N LEU A 294 -10.07 17.41 -0.75
CA LEU A 294 -10.20 16.49 -1.88
C LEU A 294 -10.96 15.22 -1.53
N PHE A 295 -11.03 14.80 -0.25
CA PHE A 295 -11.73 13.56 0.09
C PHE A 295 -13.22 13.60 -0.21
N ASP A 296 -13.83 14.79 -0.19
CA ASP A 296 -15.24 14.94 -0.57
C ASP A 296 -15.42 14.75 -2.07
N SER A 297 -14.58 15.39 -2.89
CA SER A 297 -14.62 15.27 -4.36
C SER A 297 -14.22 13.87 -4.86
N VAL A 298 -13.20 13.26 -4.23
CA VAL A 298 -12.73 11.91 -4.61
C VAL A 298 -13.76 10.84 -4.27
N LEU A 299 -14.68 11.05 -3.33
CA LEU A 299 -15.72 10.08 -2.98
C LEU A 299 -17.07 10.33 -3.66
N GLU A 300 -17.25 11.45 -4.36
CA GLU A 300 -18.49 11.79 -5.06
C GLU A 300 -18.57 11.25 -6.50
N GLU A 301 -17.44 10.87 -7.11
CA GLU A 301 -17.37 10.11 -8.37
C GLU A 301 -17.34 8.59 -8.13
#